data_AF-A0A2K3K8Z7-F1
#
_entry.id   AF-A0A2K3K8Z7-F1
#
_cell.length_a   1.000
_cell.length_b   1.000
_cell.length_c   1.000
_cell.angle_alpha   90.00
_cell.angle_beta   90.00
_cell.angle_gamma   90.00
#
_symmetry.space_group_name_H-M   'P 1'
#
loop_
_entity.id
_entity.type
_entity.pdbx_description
1 polymer ?
#
loop_
_entity_poly.entity_id
_entity_poly.type
_entity_poly.pdbx_seq_one_letter_code
_entity_poly.pdbx_strand_id
1 'polypeptide(L)'
;GVGIKENFAKLEKLYGIGCRNAVELGPFAATAMRMPRLSYCGVDELASVVVGLDLRWHRPSSSTYDYACNPLSKNLAKLAAVNVYSYFMIGSTLLARM
;
A
#
# COMPACT_ATOMS: atom_id res chain seq x y z
N GLY A 1 2.04 -0.92 5.45
CA GLY A 1 1.61 -0.04 4.35
C GLY A 1 2.52 -0.23 3.16
N VAL A 2 2.29 0.50 2.06
CA VAL A 2 3.18 0.52 0.88
C VAL A 2 3.66 1.95 0.64
N GLY A 3 4.97 2.17 0.56
CA GLY A 3 5.57 3.48 0.34
C GLY A 3 5.35 4.46 1.51
N ILE A 4 5.37 3.96 2.74
CA ILE A 4 4.95 4.71 3.93
C ILE A 4 6.11 5.40 4.66
N LYS A 5 7.36 5.07 4.34
CA LYS A 5 8.54 5.55 5.08
C LYS A 5 8.60 7.07 5.21
N GLU A 6 8.48 7.80 4.10
CA GLU A 6 8.47 9.27 4.12
C GLU A 6 7.21 9.84 4.78
N ASN A 7 6.07 9.17 4.62
CA ASN A 7 4.81 9.59 5.21
C ASN A 7 4.88 9.55 6.74
N PHE A 8 5.50 8.52 7.32
CA PHE A 8 5.71 8.43 8.76
C PHE A 8 6.65 9.51 9.29
N ALA A 9 7.76 9.77 8.59
CA ALA A 9 8.67 10.86 8.98
C ALA A 9 7.97 12.22 8.98
N LYS A 10 7.09 12.48 7.99
CA LYS A 10 6.26 13.70 7.95
C LYS A 10 5.22 13.73 9.07
N LEU A 11 4.54 12.61 9.34
CA LEU A 11 3.52 12.51 10.40
C LEU A 11 4.11 12.79 11.79
N GLU A 12 5.28 12.23 12.07
CA GLU A 12 5.96 12.45 13.35
C GLU A 12 6.44 13.90 13.48
N LYS A 13 7.10 14.44 12.45
CA LYS A 13 7.64 15.80 12.47
C LYS A 13 6.57 16.89 12.55
N LEU A 14 5.48 16.75 11.80
CA LEU A 14 4.47 17.81 11.65
C LEU A 14 3.32 17.68 12.65
N TYR A 15 3.04 16.46 13.11
CA TYR A 15 1.85 16.18 13.92
C TYR A 15 2.16 15.39 15.21
N GLY A 16 3.41 14.99 15.46
CA GLY A 16 3.78 14.18 16.61
C GLY A 16 3.23 12.76 16.58
N ILE A 17 2.75 12.28 15.41
CA ILE A 17 2.12 10.97 15.27
C ILE A 17 3.17 9.95 14.85
N GLY A 18 3.52 9.06 15.77
CA GLY A 18 4.43 7.92 15.53
C GLY A 18 3.71 6.58 15.47
N CYS A 19 4.36 5.57 14.88
CA CYS A 19 3.93 4.17 14.93
C CYS A 19 5.13 3.27 15.15
N ARG A 20 5.20 2.63 16.33
CA ARG A 20 6.35 1.78 16.72
C ARG A 20 6.47 0.51 15.88
N ASN A 21 5.33 -0.04 15.45
CA ASN A 21 5.24 -1.34 14.77
C ASN A 21 4.85 -1.17 13.29
N ALA A 22 5.31 -0.10 12.64
CA ALA A 22 5.05 0.12 11.24
C ALA A 22 5.82 -0.89 10.36
N VAL A 23 5.12 -1.53 9.42
CA VAL A 23 5.71 -2.48 8.47
C VAL A 23 5.54 -1.97 7.04
N GLU A 24 6.66 -1.88 6.32
CA GLU A 24 6.70 -1.64 4.88
C GLU A 24 6.49 -2.97 4.14
N LEU A 25 5.40 -3.09 3.39
CA LEU A 25 4.95 -4.37 2.82
C LEU A 25 5.84 -4.85 1.66
N GLY A 26 6.48 -3.94 0.91
CA GLY A 26 7.39 -4.30 -0.17
C GLY A 26 8.59 -5.13 0.32
N PRO A 27 9.44 -4.59 1.22
CA PRO A 27 10.55 -5.33 1.83
C PRO A 27 10.11 -6.59 2.58
N PHE A 28 8.94 -6.54 3.24
CA PHE A 28 8.39 -7.69 3.93
C PHE A 28 8.05 -8.82 2.94
N ALA A 29 7.35 -8.51 1.84
CA ALA A 29 7.06 -9.45 0.77
C ALA A 29 8.31 -10.01 0.12
N ALA A 30 9.30 -9.14 -0.16
CA ALA A 30 10.58 -9.54 -0.76
C ALA A 30 11.30 -10.58 0.09
N THR A 31 11.30 -10.40 1.40
CA THR A 31 11.91 -11.34 2.36
C THR A 31 11.12 -12.64 2.45
N ALA A 32 9.81 -12.55 2.71
CA ALA A 32 8.95 -13.72 2.92
C ALA A 32 8.86 -14.62 1.68
N MET A 33 8.88 -14.05 0.47
CA MET A 33 8.77 -14.80 -0.78
C MET A 33 10.12 -15.11 -1.45
N ARG A 34 11.24 -14.66 -0.87
CA ARG A 34 12.59 -14.75 -1.48
C ARG A 34 12.65 -14.14 -2.89
N MET A 35 11.98 -12.99 -3.07
CA MET A 35 11.86 -12.28 -4.35
C MET A 35 12.28 -10.82 -4.18
N PRO A 36 13.59 -10.49 -4.25
CA PRO A 36 14.12 -9.16 -3.95
C PRO A 36 13.43 -8.00 -4.69
N ARG A 37 13.00 -8.24 -5.94
CA ARG A 37 12.33 -7.22 -6.76
C ARG A 37 11.06 -6.64 -6.10
N LEU A 38 10.37 -7.41 -5.26
CA LEU A 38 9.13 -6.97 -4.59
C LEU A 38 9.37 -5.79 -3.63
N SER A 39 10.61 -5.55 -3.20
CA SER A 39 10.94 -4.43 -2.32
C SER A 39 10.73 -3.06 -2.97
N TYR A 40 10.63 -3.01 -4.30
CA TYR A 40 10.44 -1.79 -5.09
C TYR A 40 9.09 -1.76 -5.81
N CYS A 41 8.21 -2.71 -5.53
CA CYS A 41 6.91 -2.83 -6.18
C CYS A 41 5.84 -1.98 -5.47
N GLY A 42 4.94 -1.40 -6.26
CA GLY A 42 3.73 -0.74 -5.77
C GLY A 42 2.65 -1.75 -5.35
N VAL A 43 1.55 -1.23 -4.82
CA VAL A 43 0.44 -2.05 -4.30
C VAL A 43 -0.17 -2.99 -5.35
N ASP A 44 -0.23 -2.58 -6.61
CA ASP A 44 -0.85 -3.39 -7.68
C ASP A 44 -0.06 -4.68 -7.94
N GLU A 45 1.26 -4.55 -8.12
CA GLU A 45 2.17 -5.69 -8.33
C GLU A 45 2.25 -6.56 -7.07
N LEU A 46 2.31 -5.96 -5.88
CA LEU A 46 2.31 -6.72 -4.62
C LEU A 46 1.01 -7.50 -4.43
N ALA A 47 -0.16 -6.91 -4.71
CA ALA A 47 -1.45 -7.60 -4.62
C ALA A 47 -1.54 -8.76 -5.62
N SER A 48 -1.03 -8.57 -6.84
CA SER A 48 -1.00 -9.60 -7.87
C SER A 48 -0.10 -10.78 -7.45
N VAL A 49 1.14 -10.51 -7.03
CA VAL A 49 2.12 -11.58 -6.71
C VAL A 49 1.82 -12.28 -5.39
N VAL A 50 1.40 -11.55 -4.36
CA VAL A 50 1.20 -12.11 -3.01
C VAL A 50 -0.15 -12.81 -2.89
N VAL A 51 -1.21 -12.19 -3.42
CA VAL A 51 -2.62 -12.59 -3.19
C VAL A 51 -3.27 -13.14 -4.47
N GLY A 52 -2.68 -12.93 -5.65
CA GLY A 52 -3.33 -13.27 -6.92
C GLY A 52 -4.43 -12.28 -7.33
N LEU A 53 -4.45 -11.08 -6.73
CA LEU A 53 -5.51 -10.10 -6.92
C LEU A 53 -5.14 -9.08 -8.01
N ASP A 54 -5.93 -9.01 -9.08
CA ASP A 54 -5.81 -8.00 -10.13
C ASP A 54 -6.60 -6.74 -9.79
N LEU A 55 -5.89 -5.64 -9.50
CA LEU A 55 -6.48 -4.36 -9.12
C LEU A 55 -6.81 -3.45 -10.31
N ARG A 56 -6.44 -3.79 -11.55
CA ARG A 56 -6.52 -2.87 -12.71
C ARG A 56 -7.91 -2.25 -12.92
N TRP A 57 -8.97 -3.04 -12.69
CA TRP A 57 -10.37 -2.59 -12.80
C TRP A 57 -10.83 -1.69 -11.66
N HIS A 58 -10.19 -1.81 -10.49
CA HIS A 58 -10.55 -1.09 -9.28
C HIS A 58 -9.65 0.12 -9.01
N ARG A 59 -8.47 0.15 -9.62
CA ARG A 59 -7.40 1.14 -9.47
C ARG A 59 -6.76 1.45 -10.85
N PRO A 60 -7.46 2.17 -11.74
CA PRO A 60 -6.93 2.51 -13.05
C PRO A 60 -5.69 3.41 -12.95
N SER A 61 -4.61 3.08 -13.66
CA SER A 61 -3.30 3.74 -13.57
C SER A 61 -3.27 5.22 -13.98
N SER A 62 -4.30 5.72 -14.65
CA SER A 62 -4.44 7.13 -15.06
C SER A 62 -4.85 8.07 -13.92
N SER A 63 -5.03 7.54 -12.71
CA SER A 63 -5.50 8.31 -11.56
C SER A 63 -4.37 8.91 -10.72
N THR A 64 -3.56 9.80 -11.32
CA THR A 64 -2.79 10.76 -10.52
C THR A 64 -3.75 11.78 -9.91
N TYR A 65 -4.30 11.44 -8.74
CA TYR A 65 -5.19 12.35 -8.04
C TYR A 65 -4.37 13.31 -7.17
N ASP A 66 -4.35 14.57 -7.58
CA ASP A 66 -4.04 15.65 -6.67
C ASP A 66 -5.19 15.80 -5.67
N TYR A 67 -4.98 15.29 -4.46
CA TYR A 67 -5.94 15.35 -3.36
C TYR A 67 -6.14 16.79 -2.83
N ALA A 68 -5.25 17.73 -3.16
CA ALA A 68 -5.41 19.13 -2.79
C ALA A 68 -6.33 19.89 -3.77
N CYS A 69 -6.38 19.44 -5.03
CA CYS A 69 -7.11 20.14 -6.10
C CYS A 69 -8.44 19.47 -6.50
N ASN A 70 -8.74 18.27 -6.03
CA ASN A 70 -10.00 17.58 -6.35
C ASN A 70 -10.96 17.57 -5.15
N PRO A 71 -12.24 17.94 -5.33
CA PRO A 71 -13.25 17.75 -4.30
C PRO A 71 -13.37 16.27 -3.95
N LEU A 72 -13.55 15.97 -2.65
CA LEU A 72 -13.84 14.63 -2.17
C LEU A 72 -14.95 13.99 -3.01
N SER A 73 -14.66 12.85 -3.62
CA SER A 73 -15.59 12.16 -4.52
C SER A 73 -15.77 10.70 -4.14
N LYS A 74 -16.90 10.11 -4.54
CA LYS A 74 -17.15 8.67 -4.37
C LYS A 74 -16.05 7.81 -4.98
N ASN A 75 -15.44 8.27 -6.08
CA ASN A 75 -14.33 7.57 -6.74
C ASN A 75 -13.06 7.59 -5.89
N LEU A 76 -12.72 8.73 -5.29
CA LEU A 76 -11.58 8.83 -4.37
C LEU A 76 -11.77 7.98 -3.12
N ALA A 77 -12.97 7.99 -2.54
CA ALA A 77 -13.31 7.14 -1.39
C ALA A 77 -13.20 5.65 -1.74
N LYS A 78 -13.71 5.24 -2.90
CA LYS A 78 -13.57 3.85 -3.40
C LYS A 78 -12.10 3.48 -3.59
N LEU A 79 -11.30 4.35 -4.20
CA LEU A 79 -9.88 4.11 -4.42
C LEU A 79 -9.11 3.95 -3.10
N ALA A 80 -9.38 4.82 -2.12
CA ALA A 80 -8.79 4.73 -0.79
C ALA A 80 -9.18 3.41 -0.09
N ALA A 81 -10.45 3.01 -0.17
CA ALA A 81 -10.93 1.75 0.38
C ALA A 81 -10.24 0.54 -0.28
N VAL A 82 -10.08 0.56 -1.61
CA VAL A 82 -9.35 -0.48 -2.35
C VAL A 82 -7.91 -0.57 -1.89
N ASN A 83 -7.19 0.56 -1.77
CA ASN A 83 -5.80 0.56 -1.28
C ASN A 83 -5.68 -0.09 0.11
N VAL A 84 -6.53 0.32 1.06
CA VAL A 84 -6.50 -0.20 2.43
C VAL A 84 -6.82 -1.69 2.47
N TYR A 85 -7.84 -2.13 1.72
CA TYR A 85 -8.16 -3.55 1.59
C TYR A 85 -6.99 -4.36 1.02
N SER A 86 -6.33 -3.85 -0.03
CA SER A 86 -5.15 -4.49 -0.62
C SER A 86 -4.01 -4.62 0.39
N TYR A 87 -3.73 -3.58 1.18
CA TYR A 87 -2.69 -3.66 2.23
C TYR A 87 -3.01 -4.73 3.27
N PHE A 88 -4.27 -4.79 3.71
CA PHE A 88 -4.73 -5.79 4.66
C PHE A 88 -4.55 -7.22 4.12
N MET A 89 -4.99 -7.46 2.88
CA MET A 89 -4.88 -8.77 2.24
C MET A 89 -3.42 -9.19 2.07
N ILE A 90 -2.57 -8.31 1.51
CA ILE A 90 -1.13 -8.58 1.34
C ILE A 90 -0.49 -8.91 2.70
N GLY A 91 -0.68 -8.04 3.70
CA GLY A 91 -0.08 -8.22 5.02
C GLY A 91 -0.52 -9.52 5.70
N SER A 92 -1.83 -9.81 5.69
CA SER A 92 -2.39 -11.02 6.30
C SER A 92 -1.91 -12.30 5.61
N THR A 93 -1.83 -12.30 4.28
CA THR A 93 -1.32 -13.44 3.52
C THR A 93 0.17 -13.68 3.80
N LEU A 94 0.98 -12.63 3.91
CA LEU A 94 2.41 -12.77 4.24
C LEU A 94 2.61 -13.29 5.66
N LEU A 95 1.87 -12.76 6.64
CA LEU A 95 1.93 -13.21 8.03
C LEU A 95 1.57 -14.68 8.19
N ALA A 96 0.57 -15.16 7.44
CA ALA A 96 0.16 -16.57 7.48
C ALA A 96 1.17 -17.54 6.84
N ARG A 97 2.21 -17.04 6.16
CA ARG A 97 3.26 -17.83 5.50
C ARG A 97 4.57 -17.87 6.28
N MET A 98 4.65 -17.19 7.42
CA MET A 98 5.82 -17.17 8.30
C MET A 98 5.84 -18.33 9.28
#